data_AF-A0A6H5I7W8-F1
#
_entry.id   AF-A0A6H5I7W8-F1
#
_cell.length_a   1.000
_cell.length_b   1.000
_cell.length_c   1.000
_cell.angle_alpha   90.00
_cell.angle_beta   90.00
_cell.angle_gamma   90.00
#
_symmetry.space_group_name_H-M   'P 1'
#
loop_
_entity.id
_entity.type
_entity.pdbx_description
1 polymer ?
#
loop_
_entity_poly.entity_id
_entity_poly.type
_entity_poly.pdbx_seq_one_letter_code
_entity_poly.pdbx_strand_id
1 'polypeptide(L)'
;MGCVKFGGSRYEDVERTKVFCTVLPDIECHGCKTFLRDGVPCIKYSGHYFTTTLLYSILLGFLGMDRFCLGQTGTAVGKLLTLGGIGVWWVVDVILLVTNSLQPEDGSNWNPYV
;
A
#
# COMPACT_ATOMS: atom_id res chain seq x y z
N MET A 1 -22.65 -12.88 1.77
CA MET A 1 -21.86 -12.38 0.63
C MET A 1 -21.03 -11.23 1.16
N GLY A 2 -19.72 -11.32 1.04
CA GLY A 2 -18.78 -10.41 1.67
C GLY A 2 -17.37 -10.97 1.57
N CYS A 3 -16.40 -10.20 2.01
CA CYS A 3 -15.00 -10.60 2.08
C CYS A 3 -14.73 -11.23 3.45
N VAL A 4 -14.22 -12.46 3.51
CA VAL A 4 -13.75 -13.07 4.76
C VAL A 4 -12.28 -12.75 5.02
N LYS A 5 -11.51 -12.55 3.95
CA LYS A 5 -10.12 -12.13 4.01
C LYS A 5 -9.92 -10.86 3.17
N PHE A 6 -9.15 -9.92 3.70
CA PHE A 6 -8.72 -8.72 2.98
C PHE A 6 -7.21 -8.76 2.74
N GLY A 7 -6.78 -8.28 1.57
CA GLY A 7 -5.37 -8.18 1.21
C GLY A 7 -4.91 -9.23 0.19
N GLY A 8 -3.59 -9.30 0.00
CA GLY A 8 -2.96 -10.06 -1.09
C GLY A 8 -2.25 -9.12 -2.07
N SER A 9 -1.01 -9.45 -2.42
CA SER A 9 -0.20 -8.70 -3.39
C SER A 9 -0.29 -9.32 -4.80
N ARG A 10 -0.52 -10.62 -4.88
CA ARG A 10 -0.71 -11.34 -6.16
C ARG A 10 -2.20 -11.55 -6.44
N TYR A 11 -2.56 -11.48 -7.72
CA TYR A 11 -3.95 -11.63 -8.20
C TYR A 11 -4.63 -12.94 -7.78
N GLU A 12 -3.83 -13.99 -7.56
CA GLU A 12 -4.27 -15.34 -7.14
C GLU A 12 -4.64 -15.40 -5.64
N ASP A 13 -3.99 -14.60 -4.81
CA ASP A 13 -4.17 -14.60 -3.35
C ASP A 13 -5.34 -13.70 -2.91
N VAL A 14 -5.84 -12.85 -3.81
CA VAL A 14 -6.89 -11.89 -3.54
C VAL A 14 -8.26 -12.56 -3.67
N GLU A 15 -8.99 -12.59 -2.55
CA GLU A 15 -10.36 -13.07 -2.50
C GLU A 15 -11.30 -12.17 -3.31
N ARG A 16 -12.26 -12.77 -4.02
CA ARG A 16 -13.27 -12.04 -4.80
C ARG A 16 -14.65 -12.33 -4.28
N THR A 17 -15.47 -11.29 -4.17
CA THR A 17 -16.83 -11.41 -3.69
C THR A 17 -17.83 -10.80 -4.66
N LYS A 18 -19.11 -11.08 -4.42
CA LYS A 18 -20.23 -10.49 -5.15
C LYS A 18 -20.75 -9.30 -4.35
N VAL A 19 -20.89 -8.15 -4.99
CA VAL A 19 -21.39 -6.93 -4.34
C VAL A 19 -22.62 -6.42 -5.06
N PHE A 20 -23.51 -5.78 -4.30
CA PHE A 20 -24.60 -5.01 -4.88
C PHE A 20 -24.08 -3.63 -5.26
N CYS A 21 -24.06 -3.34 -6.56
CA CYS A 21 -23.76 -2.01 -7.08
C CYS A 21 -25.07 -1.27 -7.34
N THR A 22 -25.08 0.04 -7.04
CA THR A 22 -26.19 0.93 -7.36
C THR A 22 -25.72 1.93 -8.42
N VAL A 23 -26.56 2.24 -9.39
CA VAL A 23 -26.28 3.25 -10.41
C VAL A 23 -26.17 4.65 -9.78
N LEU A 24 -25.37 5.54 -10.39
CA LEU A 24 -25.26 6.93 -9.98
C LEU A 24 -26.63 7.63 -10.00
N PRO A 25 -26.88 8.57 -9.07
CA PRO A 25 -28.18 9.20 -8.90
C PRO A 25 -28.64 10.04 -10.10
N ASP A 26 -27.71 10.48 -10.96
CA ASP A 26 -27.97 11.37 -12.10
C ASP A 26 -28.31 10.63 -13.41
N ILE A 27 -28.29 9.29 -13.40
CA ILE A 27 -28.51 8.47 -14.60
C ILE A 27 -29.84 7.72 -14.46
N GLU A 28 -30.80 8.01 -15.34
CA GLU A 28 -32.04 7.23 -15.45
C GLU A 28 -31.80 5.90 -16.16
N CYS A 29 -32.06 4.80 -15.46
CA CYS A 29 -32.00 3.45 -16.01
C CYS A 29 -33.40 2.90 -16.22
N HIS A 30 -33.58 2.08 -17.26
CA HIS A 30 -34.79 1.30 -17.44
C HIS A 30 -34.75 0.05 -16.55
N GLY A 31 -35.60 -0.03 -15.52
CA GLY A 31 -35.71 -1.19 -14.64
C GLY A 31 -35.00 -1.03 -13.28
N CYS A 32 -34.49 -2.14 -12.72
CA CYS A 32 -33.88 -2.15 -11.40
C CYS A 32 -32.51 -1.46 -11.40
N LYS A 33 -32.35 -0.46 -10.53
CA LYS A 33 -31.13 0.37 -10.38
C LYS A 33 -30.01 -0.29 -9.57
N THR A 34 -30.25 -1.47 -9.02
CA THR A 34 -29.25 -2.27 -8.30
C THR A 34 -28.96 -3.55 -9.06
N PHE A 35 -27.68 -3.86 -9.24
CA PHE A 35 -27.23 -5.07 -9.93
C PHE A 35 -26.09 -5.74 -9.14
N LEU A 36 -26.03 -7.07 -9.24
CA LEU A 36 -24.97 -7.86 -8.66
C LEU A 36 -23.75 -7.83 -9.58
N ARG A 37 -22.63 -7.34 -9.06
CA ARG A 37 -21.35 -7.37 -9.74
C ARG A 37 -20.48 -8.45 -9.13
N ASP A 38 -20.13 -9.43 -9.95
CA ASP A 38 -19.22 -10.52 -9.60
C ASP A 38 -17.76 -10.11 -9.82
N GLY A 39 -16.86 -10.72 -9.06
CA GLY A 39 -15.41 -10.58 -9.26
C GLY A 39 -14.79 -9.33 -8.62
N VAL A 40 -15.45 -8.70 -7.65
CA VAL A 40 -14.90 -7.53 -6.97
C VAL A 40 -13.82 -7.98 -5.97
N PRO A 41 -12.58 -7.45 -6.06
CA PRO A 41 -11.48 -7.86 -5.19
C PRO A 41 -11.66 -7.31 -3.76
N CYS A 42 -11.36 -8.16 -2.79
CA CYS A 42 -11.40 -7.84 -1.37
C CYS A 42 -10.11 -7.16 -0.90
N ILE A 43 -9.89 -5.93 -1.37
CA ILE A 43 -8.72 -5.12 -1.03
C ILE A 43 -9.13 -3.87 -0.28
N LYS A 44 -8.40 -3.57 0.80
CA LYS A 44 -8.56 -2.34 1.57
C LYS A 44 -7.36 -1.44 1.27
N TYR A 45 -7.64 -0.26 0.76
CA TYR A 45 -6.64 0.80 0.61
C TYR A 45 -6.61 1.63 1.88
N SER A 46 -5.42 1.97 2.37
CA SER A 46 -5.22 3.02 3.37
C SER A 46 -4.68 4.27 2.67
N GLY A 47 -4.78 5.44 3.30
CA GLY A 47 -4.35 6.74 2.74
C GLY A 47 -2.85 6.89 2.47
N HIS A 48 -2.14 5.77 2.34
CA HIS A 48 -0.72 5.68 2.03
C HIS A 48 -0.56 5.39 0.53
N TYR A 49 -0.03 6.39 -0.16
CA TYR A 49 0.28 6.33 -1.59
C TYR A 49 1.72 5.88 -1.76
N PHE A 50 1.93 4.83 -2.57
CA PHE A 50 3.25 4.29 -2.84
C PHE A 50 4.22 5.37 -3.36
N THR A 51 3.75 6.22 -4.28
CA THR A 51 4.51 7.33 -4.86
C THR A 51 4.90 8.38 -3.82
N THR A 52 4.00 8.76 -2.92
CA THR A 52 4.29 9.74 -1.87
C THR A 52 5.30 9.19 -0.87
N THR A 53 5.16 7.92 -0.46
CA THR A 53 6.12 7.26 0.43
C THR A 53 7.49 7.11 -0.23
N LEU A 54 7.54 6.74 -1.51
CA LEU A 54 8.79 6.65 -2.26
C LEU A 54 9.47 8.03 -2.40
N LEU A 55 8.71 9.08 -2.69
CA LEU A 55 9.21 10.45 -2.77
C LEU A 55 9.75 10.93 -1.42
N TYR A 56 9.03 10.67 -0.33
CA TYR A 56 9.45 11.03 1.02
C TYR A 56 10.72 10.26 1.44
N SER A 57 10.81 8.97 1.11
CA SER A 57 12.00 8.15 1.33
C SER A 57 13.21 8.64 0.52
N ILE A 58 13.01 9.10 -0.72
CA ILE A 58 14.08 9.67 -1.55
C ILE A 58 14.55 11.03 -0.99
N LEU A 59 13.62 11.91 -0.59
CA LEU A 59 13.92 13.27 -0.15
C LEU A 59 14.44 13.35 1.30
N LEU A 60 13.91 12.54 2.22
CA LEU A 60 14.33 12.51 3.64
C LEU A 60 15.23 11.34 4.02
N GLY A 61 15.43 10.35 3.13
CA GLY A 61 16.30 9.21 3.38
C GLY A 61 17.77 9.58 3.58
N PHE A 62 18.21 10.74 3.08
CA PHE A 62 19.55 11.29 3.34
C PHE A 62 19.75 11.68 4.83
N LEU A 63 18.67 12.03 5.54
CA LEU A 63 18.68 12.39 6.97
C LEU A 63 18.35 11.21 7.89
N GLY A 64 17.97 10.05 7.35
CA GLY A 64 17.67 8.84 8.14
C GLY A 64 16.38 8.90 8.98
N MET A 65 15.53 9.90 8.76
CA MET A 65 14.37 10.20 9.61
C MET A 65 13.16 9.28 9.34
N ASP A 66 13.08 8.68 8.16
CA ASP A 66 11.94 7.84 7.73
C ASP A 66 11.82 6.54 8.55
N ARG A 67 12.96 5.95 8.95
CA ARG A 67 13.01 4.66 9.65
C ARG A 67 12.80 4.74 11.17
N PHE A 68 12.85 5.94 11.73
CA PHE A 68 12.48 6.19 13.14
C PHE A 68 10.95 6.29 13.33
N CYS A 69 10.21 6.66 12.28
CA CYS A 69 8.75 6.81 12.35
C CYS A 69 7.97 5.49 12.11
N LEU A 70 8.59 4.48 11.48
CA LEU A 70 7.97 3.19 11.14
C LEU A 70 8.32 2.03 12.13
N GLY A 71 8.83 2.30 13.33
CA GLY A 71 8.96 1.29 14.39
C GLY A 71 10.09 0.24 14.24
N GLN A 72 10.89 0.26 13.17
CA GLN A 72 12.03 -0.66 12.97
C GLN A 72 13.37 -0.05 13.44
N THR A 73 13.47 0.20 14.74
CA THR A 73 14.63 0.83 15.41
C THR A 73 15.91 0.00 15.31
N GLY A 74 15.84 -1.33 15.15
CA GLY A 74 17.01 -2.22 15.14
C GLY A 74 17.99 -1.96 13.98
N THR A 75 17.48 -1.64 12.81
CA THR A 75 18.30 -1.31 11.62
C THR A 75 18.80 0.13 11.59
N ALA A 76 18.18 1.03 12.37
CA ALA A 76 18.62 2.42 12.51
C ALA A 76 19.91 2.51 13.35
N VAL A 77 20.06 1.66 14.37
CA VAL A 77 21.27 1.58 15.20
C VAL A 77 22.48 1.07 14.41
N GLY A 78 22.27 0.12 13.48
CA GLY A 78 23.32 -0.36 12.57
C GLY A 78 23.83 0.70 11.58
N LYS A 79 22.94 1.61 11.11
CA LYS A 79 23.31 2.77 10.28
C LYS A 79 24.16 3.80 11.05
N LEU A 80 23.89 3.99 12.34
CA LEU A 80 24.63 4.94 13.19
C LEU A 80 26.03 4.41 13.58
N LEU A 81 26.17 3.10 13.79
CA LEU A 81 27.46 2.47 14.18
C LEU A 81 28.50 2.42 13.04
N THR A 82 28.09 2.56 11.78
CA THR A 82 28.99 2.48 10.61
C THR A 82 29.44 3.83 10.05
N LEU A 83 29.20 4.95 10.75
CA LEU A 83 29.68 6.28 10.36
C LEU A 83 29.35 6.66 8.90
N GLY A 84 28.10 6.44 8.48
CA GLY A 84 27.59 7.00 7.22
C GLY A 84 28.28 6.46 5.96
N GLY A 85 27.79 5.31 5.46
CA GLY A 85 27.86 5.08 4.02
C GLY A 85 26.93 6.08 3.32
N ILE A 86 27.45 7.24 2.89
CA ILE A 86 26.79 8.41 2.27
C ILE A 86 26.12 8.07 0.92
N GLY A 87 25.29 7.03 0.86
CA GLY A 87 24.53 6.65 -0.34
C GLY A 87 24.19 5.16 -0.42
N VAL A 88 25.09 4.26 0.00
CA VAL A 88 24.86 2.81 -0.14
C VAL A 88 23.62 2.35 0.64
N TRP A 89 23.47 2.85 1.86
CA TRP A 89 22.31 2.55 2.71
C TRP A 89 21.01 3.18 2.22
N TRP A 90 21.09 4.27 1.46
CA TRP A 90 19.93 4.87 0.80
C TRP A 90 19.48 4.02 -0.39
N VAL A 91 20.41 3.53 -1.21
CA VAL A 91 20.12 2.62 -2.34
C VAL A 91 19.46 1.33 -1.84
N VAL A 92 19.96 0.73 -0.76
CA VAL A 92 19.37 -0.49 -0.18
C VAL A 92 17.95 -0.24 0.35
N ASP A 93 17.69 0.91 0.97
CA ASP A 93 16.37 1.30 1.47
C ASP A 93 15.35 1.44 0.32
N VAL A 94 15.75 2.13 -0.76
CA VAL A 94 14.92 2.27 -1.98
C VAL A 94 14.64 0.91 -2.62
N ILE A 95 15.65 0.04 -2.74
CA ILE A 95 15.46 -1.31 -3.30
C ILE A 95 14.47 -2.11 -2.43
N LEU A 96 14.57 -2.04 -1.11
CA LEU A 96 13.67 -2.78 -0.21
C LEU A 96 12.21 -2.29 -0.30
N LEU A 97 12.01 -0.98 -0.45
CA LEU A 97 10.70 -0.36 -0.64
C LEU A 97 10.10 -0.73 -2.00
N VAL A 98 10.89 -0.65 -3.07
CA VAL A 98 10.48 -1.02 -4.44
C VAL A 98 10.21 -2.51 -4.59
N THR A 99 10.94 -3.36 -3.87
CA THR A 99 10.71 -4.83 -3.87
C THR A 99 9.39 -5.21 -3.17
N ASN A 100 8.63 -4.23 -2.65
CA ASN A 100 7.30 -4.41 -2.06
C ASN A 100 7.33 -5.35 -0.83
N SER A 101 8.49 -5.50 -0.21
CA SER A 101 8.70 -6.26 1.03
C SER A 101 8.19 -5.52 2.25
N LEU A 102 7.95 -4.21 2.12
CA LEU A 102 7.36 -3.36 3.14
C LEU A 102 5.89 -3.13 2.76
N GLN A 103 5.03 -4.05 3.17
CA GLN A 103 3.60 -3.72 3.26
C GLN A 103 3.38 -2.85 4.49
N PRO A 104 2.48 -1.86 4.45
CA PRO A 104 2.12 -1.08 5.63
C PRO A 104 1.63 -2.03 6.73
N GLU A 105 2.04 -1.77 7.98
CA GLU A 105 1.74 -2.63 9.16
C GLU A 105 0.25 -2.92 9.33
N ASP A 106 -0.62 -2.07 8.80
CA ASP A 106 -2.08 -2.26 8.78
C ASP A 106 -2.57 -3.38 7.83
N GLY A 107 -1.70 -4.05 7.07
CA GLY A 107 -2.08 -5.08 6.09
C GLY A 107 -2.91 -4.56 4.92
N SER A 108 -2.92 -3.24 4.73
CA SER A 108 -3.61 -2.56 3.64
C SER A 108 -2.76 -2.58 2.36
N ASN A 109 -3.43 -2.53 1.20
CA ASN A 109 -2.74 -2.42 -0.08
C ASN A 109 -2.40 -0.96 -0.40
N TRP A 110 -1.33 -0.77 -1.16
CA TRP A 110 -0.97 0.53 -1.73
C TRP A 110 -2.11 1.07 -2.57
N ASN A 111 -2.50 2.32 -2.35
CA ASN A 111 -3.51 2.96 -3.17
C ASN A 111 -2.90 3.39 -4.52
N PRO A 112 -3.32 2.82 -5.67
CA PRO A 112 -2.84 3.26 -6.98
C PRO A 112 -3.56 4.53 -7.47
N TYR A 113 -4.69 4.88 -6.85
CA TYR A 113 -5.50 6.03 -7.22
C TYR A 113 -4.98 7.25 -6.46
N VAL A 114 -4.20 8.10 -7.14
CA VAL A 114 -3.73 9.41 -6.64
C VAL A 114 -4.75 10.51 -6.87
#